data_AF-A0A2H4Y208-F1
#
_entry.id   AF-A0A2H4Y208-F1
#
_cell.length_a   1.000
_cell.length_b   1.000
_cell.length_c   1.000
_cell.angle_alpha   90.00
_cell.angle_beta   90.00
_cell.angle_gamma   90.00
#
_symmetry.space_group_name_H-M   'P 1'
#
loop_
_entity.id
_entity.type
_entity.pdbx_description
1 polymer ?
#
loop_
_entity_poly.entity_id
_entity_poly.type
_entity_poly.pdbx_seq_one_letter_code
_entity_poly.pdbx_strand_id
1 'polypeptide(L)'
;SSRHWGPIYVKLTETGFMQLFYERGLEKPFREFKLEVNHEISDPKLQNYDENGRIHTIRIDRVLYKEKRKYQPMPLVTHTGEREQVVKLGTTDYSDFISIISAIQDVLFHLPAIVDLSTVYQNYIEEEITLDVKDEFRGILGKGDNRLLQHSVVTYIHVLSFISGMTDCRLGFNDILVKGNEVVSRQDIMPTTTTKWVRLHECQFHGSVDEELFHSSRMVVFTPLDACKFELMRFRTVFSEKTLPFTLRTVVCVRGAEVELQSWLVMSTGFSSNRDNLSQVPCENVTIRHPVPAEWVNYFRRDSVL
;
A
#
# COMPACT_ATOMS: atom_id res chain seq x y z
N SER A 1 12.17 -31.33 -3.95
CA SER A 1 12.67 -30.33 -2.99
C SER A 1 11.60 -30.12 -1.93
N SER A 2 11.78 -30.67 -0.73
CA SER A 2 10.79 -30.62 0.37
C SER A 2 10.92 -29.31 1.16
N ARG A 3 10.49 -28.20 0.54
CA ARG A 3 10.37 -26.92 1.25
C ARG A 3 9.18 -27.00 2.20
N HIS A 4 9.40 -26.71 3.47
CA HIS A 4 8.36 -26.62 4.50
C HIS A 4 8.47 -25.28 5.21
N TRP A 5 7.38 -24.86 5.83
CA TRP A 5 7.37 -23.70 6.71
C TRP A 5 7.99 -24.07 8.06
N GLY A 6 8.81 -23.19 8.62
CA GLY A 6 9.40 -23.35 9.94
C GLY A 6 9.12 -22.12 10.81
N PRO A 7 8.85 -22.28 12.12
CA PRO A 7 8.65 -21.17 13.01
C PRO A 7 9.95 -20.37 13.16
N ILE A 8 9.83 -19.04 13.09
CA ILE A 8 10.94 -18.11 13.28
C ILE A 8 10.43 -16.88 14.03
N TYR A 9 11.35 -16.14 14.62
CA TYR A 9 11.12 -14.80 15.14
C TYR A 9 11.79 -13.79 14.21
N VAL A 10 11.06 -12.73 13.85
CA VAL A 10 11.55 -11.66 13.00
C VAL A 10 11.67 -10.39 13.82
N LYS A 11 12.84 -9.76 13.77
CA LYS A 11 13.08 -8.42 14.32
C LYS A 11 13.46 -7.51 13.17
N LEU A 12 12.77 -6.38 13.05
CA LEU A 12 13.12 -5.35 12.07
C LEU A 12 13.77 -4.17 12.81
N THR A 13 14.92 -3.72 12.34
CA THR A 13 15.61 -2.55 12.90
C THR A 13 15.26 -1.30 12.09
N GLU A 14 15.31 -0.13 12.75
CA GLU A 14 15.09 1.17 12.11
C GLU A 14 16.08 1.43 10.96
N THR A 15 17.29 0.87 11.06
CA THR A 15 18.33 0.95 10.02
C THR A 15 18.08 0.06 8.80
N GLY A 16 16.95 -0.65 8.73
CA GLY A 16 16.60 -1.48 7.57
C GLY A 16 17.03 -2.93 7.64
N PHE A 17 17.50 -3.45 8.78
CA PHE A 17 17.90 -4.86 8.89
C PHE A 17 16.76 -5.72 9.42
N MET A 18 16.39 -6.73 8.65
CA MET A 18 15.48 -7.79 9.02
C MET A 18 16.29 -8.99 9.53
N GLN A 19 16.22 -9.22 10.84
CA GLN A 19 16.93 -10.25 11.56
C GLN A 19 16.00 -11.43 11.85
N LEU A 20 16.41 -12.63 11.47
CA LEU A 20 15.65 -13.87 11.62
C LEU A 20 16.30 -14.76 12.68
N PHE A 21 15.51 -15.22 13.64
CA PHE A 21 15.94 -16.04 14.77
C PHE A 21 15.11 -17.33 14.82
N TYR A 22 15.73 -18.44 15.21
CA TYR A 22 15.00 -19.70 15.43
C TYR A 22 14.09 -19.60 16.65
N GLU A 23 14.56 -18.92 17.70
CA GLU A 23 13.88 -18.79 18.97
C GLU A 23 13.96 -17.37 19.51
N ARG A 24 12.99 -17.00 20.35
CA ARG A 24 12.95 -15.70 21.00
C ARG A 24 14.06 -15.60 22.05
N GLY A 25 14.78 -14.48 22.07
CA GLY A 25 15.81 -14.20 23.07
C GLY A 25 17.22 -14.64 22.67
N LEU A 26 17.41 -15.22 21.49
CA LEU A 26 18.76 -15.44 20.94
C LEU A 26 19.42 -14.10 20.59
N GLU A 27 20.71 -13.95 20.92
CA GLU A 27 21.47 -12.73 20.62
C GLU A 27 21.86 -12.63 19.14
N LYS A 28 22.13 -13.77 18.49
CA LYS A 28 22.59 -13.82 17.10
C LYS A 28 21.50 -14.32 16.17
N PRO A 29 21.13 -13.56 15.12
CA PRO A 29 20.23 -14.06 14.10
C PRO A 29 20.91 -15.17 13.29
N PHE A 30 20.14 -16.18 12.86
CA PHE A 30 20.66 -17.18 11.94
C PHE A 30 20.76 -16.64 10.51
N ARG A 31 19.98 -15.59 10.21
CA ARG A 31 20.02 -14.87 8.94
C ARG A 31 19.64 -13.43 9.16
N GLU A 32 20.36 -12.55 8.47
CA GLU A 32 20.07 -11.14 8.41
C GLU A 32 19.88 -10.73 6.95
N PHE A 33 18.92 -9.85 6.70
CA PHE A 33 18.57 -9.35 5.37
C PHE A 33 18.42 -7.84 5.44
N LYS A 34 19.12 -7.11 4.58
CA LYS A 34 19.05 -5.65 4.51
C LYS A 34 17.98 -5.22 3.51
N LEU A 35 17.03 -4.40 3.96
CA LEU A 35 16.08 -3.71 3.09
C LEU A 35 16.79 -2.61 2.30
N GLU A 36 16.31 -2.37 1.09
CA GLU A 36 16.89 -1.49 0.08
C GLU A 36 15.72 -0.77 -0.58
N VAL A 37 15.97 0.40 -1.15
CA VAL A 37 14.93 1.27 -1.72
C VAL A 37 14.17 0.64 -2.89
N ASN A 38 14.79 -0.32 -3.59
CA ASN A 38 14.19 -1.06 -4.69
C ASN A 38 13.42 -2.32 -4.24
N HIS A 39 13.23 -2.52 -2.94
CA HIS A 39 12.41 -3.60 -2.42
C HIS A 39 10.95 -3.16 -2.29
N GLU A 40 10.04 -3.98 -2.81
CA GLU A 40 8.60 -3.79 -2.73
C GLU A 40 7.92 -4.99 -2.06
N ILE A 41 6.86 -4.73 -1.29
CA ILE A 41 6.01 -5.78 -0.75
C ILE A 41 5.02 -6.24 -1.84
N SER A 42 5.02 -7.53 -2.14
CA SER A 42 4.05 -8.13 -3.07
C SER A 42 2.66 -8.25 -2.43
N ASP A 43 1.62 -8.39 -3.25
CA ASP A 43 0.26 -8.59 -2.76
C ASP A 43 0.14 -9.73 -1.72
N PRO A 44 -0.50 -9.47 -0.57
CA PRO A 44 -0.94 -10.48 0.39
C PRO A 44 -1.61 -11.68 -0.25
N LYS A 45 -1.18 -12.89 0.13
CA LYS A 45 -1.82 -14.15 -0.30
C LYS A 45 -2.14 -15.04 0.89
N LEU A 46 -3.24 -15.78 0.80
CA LEU A 46 -3.58 -16.84 1.75
C LEU A 46 -3.26 -18.19 1.12
N GLN A 47 -2.35 -18.96 1.71
CA GLN A 47 -1.89 -20.25 1.19
C GLN A 47 -2.27 -21.39 2.14
N ASN A 48 -2.29 -22.62 1.65
CA ASN A 48 -2.41 -23.80 2.50
C ASN A 48 -1.12 -23.95 3.31
N TYR A 49 -1.26 -24.22 4.61
CA TYR A 49 -0.14 -24.40 5.54
C TYR A 49 0.07 -25.87 5.88
N ASP A 50 -0.96 -26.49 6.44
CA ASP A 50 -1.07 -27.91 6.76
C ASP A 50 -2.50 -28.40 6.46
N GLU A 51 -2.84 -29.62 6.86
CA GLU A 51 -4.18 -30.19 6.67
C GLU A 51 -5.29 -29.30 7.25
N ASN A 52 -5.00 -28.54 8.32
CA ASN A 52 -5.98 -27.85 9.17
C ASN A 52 -5.80 -26.32 9.23
N GLY A 53 -4.79 -25.76 8.56
CA GLY A 53 -4.36 -24.37 8.70
C GLY A 53 -4.16 -23.65 7.36
N ARG A 54 -4.41 -22.35 7.36
CA ARG A 54 -4.05 -21.44 6.27
C ARG A 54 -3.00 -20.47 6.80
N ILE A 55 -2.07 -20.06 5.95
CA ILE A 55 -1.00 -19.13 6.30
C ILE A 55 -1.12 -17.88 5.43
N HIS A 56 -1.14 -16.72 6.07
CA HIS A 56 -1.01 -15.44 5.39
C HIS A 56 0.44 -15.26 4.98
N THR A 57 0.69 -15.03 3.70
CA THR A 57 2.04 -14.89 3.16
C THR A 57 2.23 -13.52 2.55
N ILE A 58 3.40 -12.94 2.82
CA ILE A 58 3.93 -11.79 2.11
C ILE A 58 5.24 -12.17 1.43
N ARG A 59 5.56 -11.47 0.35
CA ARG A 59 6.88 -11.52 -0.26
C ARG A 59 7.43 -10.12 -0.34
N ILE A 60 8.74 -10.05 -0.23
CA ILE A 60 9.52 -8.86 -0.57
C ILE A 60 10.21 -9.21 -1.87
N ASP A 61 9.96 -8.40 -2.88
CA ASP A 61 10.55 -8.54 -4.20
C ASP A 61 11.52 -7.38 -4.41
N ARG A 62 12.72 -7.67 -4.92
CA ARG A 62 13.61 -6.67 -5.49
C ARG A 62 13.09 -6.34 -6.88
N VAL A 63 12.81 -5.07 -7.14
CA VAL A 63 12.24 -4.61 -8.40
C VAL A 63 13.24 -3.73 -9.11
N LEU A 64 13.67 -4.15 -10.30
CA LEU A 64 14.57 -3.37 -11.16
C LEU A 64 13.76 -2.82 -12.32
N TYR A 65 13.46 -1.53 -12.29
CA TYR A 65 12.78 -0.87 -13.40
C TYR A 65 13.76 -0.53 -14.51
N LYS A 66 13.36 -0.76 -15.76
CA LYS A 66 14.19 -0.52 -16.96
C LYS A 66 13.34 -0.03 -18.12
N GLU A 67 13.92 0.88 -18.91
CA GLU A 67 13.43 1.22 -20.24
C GLU A 67 13.82 0.12 -21.23
N LYS A 68 12.84 -0.41 -21.95
CA LYS A 68 13.05 -1.40 -23.02
C LYS A 68 12.56 -0.84 -24.34
N ARG A 69 13.44 -0.80 -25.34
CA ARG A 69 13.06 -0.47 -26.72
C ARG A 69 12.14 -1.55 -27.28
N LYS A 70 11.07 -1.14 -27.97
CA LYS A 70 10.22 -2.04 -28.75
C LYS A 70 10.31 -1.70 -30.23
N TYR A 71 10.16 -2.73 -31.06
CA TYR A 71 10.06 -2.57 -32.51
C TYR A 71 8.59 -2.32 -32.90
N GLN A 72 8.40 -1.50 -33.94
CA GLN A 72 7.08 -1.09 -34.44
C GLN A 72 6.17 -2.31 -34.76
N PRO A 73 4.85 -2.21 -34.53
CA PRO A 73 4.02 -0.99 -34.40
C PRO A 73 3.77 -0.48 -32.96
N MET A 74 4.54 -0.92 -31.96
CA MET A 74 4.37 -0.52 -30.55
C MET A 74 5.03 0.84 -30.19
N PRO A 75 4.72 1.43 -29.01
CA PRO A 75 5.46 2.59 -28.48
C PRO A 75 6.97 2.35 -28.54
N LEU A 76 7.74 3.42 -28.77
CA LEU A 76 9.18 3.31 -29.03
C LEU A 76 9.92 2.63 -27.87
N VAL A 77 9.44 2.87 -26.65
CA VAL A 77 9.93 2.22 -25.43
C VAL A 77 8.80 1.74 -24.53
N THR A 78 9.14 0.95 -23.53
CA THR A 78 8.25 0.60 -22.43
C THR A 78 9.05 0.53 -21.15
N HIS A 79 8.52 1.17 -20.11
CA HIS A 79 9.03 1.10 -18.75
C HIS A 79 8.44 -0.11 -18.02
N THR A 80 9.30 -1.04 -17.58
CA THR A 80 8.85 -2.26 -16.89
C THR A 80 9.75 -2.61 -15.71
N GLY A 81 9.14 -3.11 -14.63
CA GLY A 81 9.84 -3.62 -13.45
C GLY A 81 10.09 -5.12 -13.52
N GLU A 82 11.35 -5.54 -13.46
CA GLU A 82 11.75 -6.95 -13.32
C GLU A 82 11.79 -7.30 -11.82
N ARG A 83 10.98 -8.29 -11.40
CA ARG A 83 10.82 -8.66 -9.99
C ARG A 83 11.57 -9.94 -9.65
N GLU A 84 12.40 -9.89 -8.60
CA GLU A 84 13.08 -11.05 -8.03
C GLU A 84 12.66 -11.22 -6.55
N GLN A 85 12.08 -12.38 -6.21
CA GLN A 85 11.68 -12.65 -4.83
C GLN A 85 12.90 -12.86 -3.93
N VAL A 86 13.12 -11.96 -2.97
CA VAL A 86 14.25 -12.02 -2.04
C VAL A 86 13.88 -12.60 -0.68
N VAL A 87 12.66 -12.33 -0.20
CA VAL A 87 12.14 -12.84 1.07
C VAL A 87 10.70 -13.29 0.91
N LYS A 88 10.35 -14.41 1.55
CA LYS A 88 8.96 -14.85 1.71
C LYS A 88 8.73 -15.20 3.17
N LEU A 89 7.76 -14.53 3.78
CA LEU A 89 7.36 -14.74 5.16
C LEU A 89 5.91 -15.18 5.19
N GLY A 90 5.52 -15.87 6.25
CA GLY A 90 4.13 -16.15 6.52
C GLY A 90 3.84 -16.28 8.00
N THR A 91 2.60 -16.02 8.35
CA THR A 91 2.08 -16.16 9.71
C THR A 91 0.63 -16.66 9.67
N THR A 92 0.24 -17.42 10.68
CA THR A 92 -1.15 -17.84 10.91
C THR A 92 -1.94 -16.79 11.69
N ASP A 93 -1.26 -15.82 12.31
CA ASP A 93 -1.87 -14.72 13.04
C ASP A 93 -2.06 -13.48 12.14
N TYR A 94 -3.29 -12.98 12.06
CA TYR A 94 -3.62 -11.86 11.19
C TYR A 94 -3.14 -10.50 11.73
N SER A 95 -3.01 -10.36 13.05
CA SER A 95 -2.46 -9.14 13.66
C SER A 95 -0.99 -9.01 13.34
N ASP A 96 -0.22 -10.09 13.52
CA ASP A 96 1.18 -10.16 13.12
C ASP A 96 1.34 -9.89 11.62
N PHE A 97 0.42 -10.42 10.80
CA PHE A 97 0.43 -10.23 9.35
C PHE A 97 0.33 -8.75 8.94
N ILE A 98 -0.60 -8.01 9.54
CA ILE A 98 -0.75 -6.58 9.25
C ILE A 98 0.40 -5.78 9.87
N SER A 99 0.83 -6.14 11.08
CA SER A 99 1.93 -5.47 11.79
C SER A 99 3.25 -5.55 11.02
N ILE A 100 3.61 -6.71 10.48
CA ILE A 100 4.88 -6.87 9.75
C ILE A 100 4.87 -6.12 8.43
N ILE A 101 3.73 -6.08 7.71
CA ILE A 101 3.59 -5.28 6.49
C ILE A 101 3.79 -3.80 6.80
N SER A 102 3.07 -3.29 7.81
CA SER A 102 3.19 -1.89 8.21
C SER A 102 4.60 -1.53 8.63
N ALA A 103 5.28 -2.40 9.40
CA ALA A 103 6.65 -2.17 9.85
C ALA A 103 7.65 -2.14 8.69
N ILE A 104 7.51 -3.04 7.70
CA ILE A 104 8.39 -3.05 6.52
C ILE A 104 8.17 -1.79 5.68
N GLN A 105 6.92 -1.40 5.43
CA GLN A 105 6.59 -0.18 4.69
C GLN A 105 7.15 1.06 5.39
N ASP A 106 7.02 1.13 6.71
CA ASP A 106 7.54 2.24 7.49
C ASP A 106 9.06 2.34 7.41
N VAL A 107 9.76 1.21 7.51
CA VAL A 107 11.22 1.20 7.36
C VAL A 107 11.65 1.56 5.95
N LEU A 108 10.98 1.06 4.91
CA LEU A 108 11.27 1.43 3.51
C LEU A 108 11.11 2.94 3.27
N PHE A 109 10.09 3.56 3.86
CA PHE A 109 9.85 5.00 3.77
C PHE A 109 10.96 5.84 4.42
N HIS A 110 11.57 5.36 5.49
CA HIS A 110 12.65 6.07 6.19
C HIS A 110 14.06 5.70 5.69
N LEU A 111 14.18 4.84 4.67
CA LEU A 111 15.48 4.55 4.09
C LEU A 111 16.11 5.82 3.50
N PRO A 112 17.43 5.99 3.58
CA PRO A 112 18.09 7.17 3.03
C PRO A 112 17.85 7.31 1.52
N ALA A 113 17.56 8.53 1.09
CA ALA A 113 17.51 8.92 -0.32
C ALA A 113 18.94 8.98 -0.89
N ILE A 114 19.48 7.83 -1.29
CA ILE A 114 20.80 7.78 -1.93
C ILE A 114 20.61 8.05 -3.42
N VAL A 115 20.99 9.25 -3.83
CA VAL A 115 21.03 9.62 -5.24
C VAL A 115 22.27 8.99 -5.88
N ASP A 116 22.06 8.14 -6.88
CA ASP A 116 23.16 7.53 -7.63
C ASP A 116 23.73 8.54 -8.62
N LEU A 117 24.89 9.12 -8.31
CA LEU A 117 25.54 10.11 -9.17
C LEU A 117 25.91 9.56 -10.56
N SER A 118 25.90 8.24 -10.77
CA SER A 118 26.09 7.68 -12.11
C SER A 118 24.91 7.95 -13.05
N THR A 119 23.71 8.24 -12.52
CA THR A 119 22.51 8.54 -13.31
C THR A 119 22.48 9.98 -13.83
N VAL A 120 23.41 10.84 -13.41
CA VAL A 120 23.52 12.24 -13.89
C VAL A 120 23.66 12.33 -15.41
N TYR A 121 24.27 11.32 -16.05
CA TYR A 121 24.45 11.26 -17.51
C TYR A 121 23.47 10.30 -18.20
N GLN A 122 22.49 9.78 -17.46
CA GLN A 122 21.48 8.90 -17.99
C GLN A 122 20.49 9.70 -18.82
N ASN A 123 20.20 9.21 -20.03
CA ASN A 123 19.24 9.80 -20.94
C ASN A 123 18.21 8.74 -21.32
N TYR A 124 16.96 8.99 -20.95
CA TYR A 124 15.83 8.18 -21.39
C TYR A 124 15.38 8.62 -22.78
N ILE A 125 14.84 7.67 -23.56
CA ILE A 125 14.28 7.96 -24.87
C ILE A 125 12.92 8.61 -24.72
N GLU A 126 12.15 8.17 -23.72
CA GLU A 126 10.87 8.74 -23.36
C GLU A 126 10.88 9.04 -21.87
N GLU A 127 10.78 10.32 -21.52
CA GLU A 127 10.74 10.72 -20.11
C GLU A 127 9.34 10.54 -19.53
N GLU A 128 9.25 9.90 -18.37
CA GLU A 128 7.98 9.59 -17.73
C GLU A 128 8.09 9.72 -16.21
N ILE A 129 7.06 10.28 -15.58
CA ILE A 129 6.87 10.20 -14.14
C ILE A 129 5.46 9.69 -13.84
N THR A 130 5.38 8.63 -13.04
CA THR A 130 4.14 8.04 -12.59
C THR A 130 3.95 8.35 -11.11
N LEU A 131 2.78 8.89 -10.75
CA LEU A 131 2.36 9.09 -9.37
C LEU A 131 1.20 8.15 -9.05
N ASP A 132 1.33 7.39 -7.97
CA ASP A 132 0.33 6.45 -7.48
C ASP A 132 -0.19 6.94 -6.12
N VAL A 133 -1.45 7.37 -6.10
CA VAL A 133 -2.12 7.95 -4.93
C VAL A 133 -3.08 6.93 -4.35
N LYS A 134 -2.77 6.45 -3.15
CA LYS A 134 -3.53 5.41 -2.46
C LYS A 134 -4.12 5.94 -1.16
N ASP A 135 -5.44 5.95 -1.06
CA ASP A 135 -6.16 6.23 0.17
C ASP A 135 -6.43 4.93 0.96
N GLU A 136 -5.93 4.85 2.19
CA GLU A 136 -6.23 3.76 3.11
C GLU A 136 -7.20 4.23 4.20
N PHE A 137 -8.42 3.69 4.16
CA PHE A 137 -9.42 3.88 5.20
C PHE A 137 -9.38 2.73 6.22
N ARG A 138 -9.28 3.05 7.50
CA ARG A 138 -9.50 2.12 8.61
C ARG A 138 -10.59 2.67 9.51
N GLY A 139 -11.56 1.84 9.88
CA GLY A 139 -12.69 2.25 10.71
C GLY A 139 -13.09 1.18 11.72
N ILE A 140 -13.52 1.62 12.90
CA ILE A 140 -14.15 0.78 13.93
C ILE A 140 -15.63 1.15 13.98
N LEU A 141 -16.49 0.15 13.81
CA LEU A 141 -17.94 0.32 13.78
C LEU A 141 -18.58 -0.12 15.10
N GLY A 142 -19.66 0.56 15.46
CA GLY A 142 -20.52 0.22 16.58
C GLY A 142 -21.25 -1.10 16.33
N LYS A 143 -21.43 -1.87 17.41
CA LYS A 143 -22.17 -3.13 17.34
C LYS A 143 -23.64 -2.84 17.06
N GLY A 144 -24.16 -3.42 15.97
CA GLY A 144 -25.59 -3.41 15.61
C GLY A 144 -26.04 -2.21 14.79
N ASP A 145 -25.57 -1.00 15.10
CA ASP A 145 -25.95 0.23 14.40
C ASP A 145 -25.01 0.61 13.23
N ASN A 146 -23.86 -0.07 13.10
CA ASN A 146 -22.82 0.23 12.12
C ASN A 146 -22.34 1.69 12.14
N ARG A 147 -22.53 2.38 13.28
CA ARG A 147 -22.08 3.76 13.44
C ARG A 147 -20.56 3.79 13.49
N LEU A 148 -19.94 4.66 12.70
CA LEU A 148 -18.49 4.85 12.72
C LEU A 148 -18.07 5.44 14.08
N LEU A 149 -17.39 4.65 14.91
CA LEU A 149 -16.92 5.07 16.24
C LEU A 149 -15.57 5.77 16.15
N GLN A 150 -14.66 5.21 15.35
CA GLN A 150 -13.33 5.74 15.10
C GLN A 150 -12.99 5.47 13.64
N HIS A 151 -12.21 6.37 13.04
CA HIS A 151 -11.67 6.17 11.72
C HIS A 151 -10.31 6.84 11.55
N SER A 152 -9.59 6.38 10.54
CA SER A 152 -8.33 6.94 10.08
C SER A 152 -8.30 6.84 8.57
N VAL A 153 -7.96 7.95 7.91
CA VAL A 153 -7.64 7.96 6.49
C VAL A 153 -6.19 8.39 6.35
N VAL A 154 -5.38 7.56 5.71
CA VAL A 154 -3.99 7.87 5.38
C VAL A 154 -3.85 7.77 3.86
N THR A 155 -3.38 8.85 3.24
CA THR A 155 -3.09 8.91 1.82
C THR A 155 -1.59 8.71 1.64
N TYR A 156 -1.22 7.74 0.82
CA TYR A 156 0.16 7.43 0.45
C TYR A 156 0.40 7.84 -0.99
N ILE A 157 1.52 8.51 -1.25
CA ILE A 157 1.91 8.93 -2.60
C ILE A 157 3.20 8.23 -2.93
N HIS A 158 3.14 7.36 -3.94
CA HIS A 158 4.33 6.73 -4.49
C HIS A 158 4.70 7.37 -5.82
N VAL A 159 6.00 7.44 -6.08
CA VAL A 159 6.54 7.97 -7.33
C VAL A 159 7.43 6.91 -7.98
N LEU A 160 7.37 6.84 -9.30
CA LEU A 160 8.31 6.13 -10.16
C LEU A 160 8.66 7.07 -11.31
N SER A 161 9.94 7.27 -11.58
CA SER A 161 10.40 8.19 -12.62
C SER A 161 11.47 7.60 -13.52
N PHE A 162 11.38 7.98 -14.79
CA PHE A 162 12.37 7.82 -15.84
C PHE A 162 12.61 9.23 -16.40
N ILE A 163 13.44 10.02 -15.72
CA ILE A 163 13.75 11.40 -16.11
C ILE A 163 15.26 11.50 -16.32
N SER A 164 15.69 12.13 -17.41
CA SER A 164 17.09 12.23 -17.78
C SER A 164 17.82 13.22 -16.89
N GLY A 165 19.04 12.86 -16.50
CA GLY A 165 19.86 13.64 -15.57
C GLY A 165 19.24 13.76 -14.18
N MET A 166 19.59 14.83 -13.47
CA MET A 166 19.06 15.10 -12.12
C MET A 166 18.29 16.41 -12.12
N THR A 167 16.98 16.30 -11.99
CA THR A 167 16.07 17.43 -12.02
C THR A 167 15.12 17.40 -10.84
N ASP A 168 14.82 18.58 -10.31
CA ASP A 168 13.83 18.73 -9.26
C ASP A 168 12.42 18.71 -9.84
N CYS A 169 11.59 17.85 -9.27
CA CYS A 169 10.17 17.76 -9.55
C CYS A 169 9.39 18.63 -8.56
N ARG A 170 8.25 19.16 -9.02
CA ARG A 170 7.34 19.97 -8.20
C ARG A 170 5.95 19.37 -8.26
N LEU A 171 5.39 19.03 -7.10
CA LEU A 171 4.06 18.46 -6.94
C LEU A 171 3.18 19.38 -6.10
N GLY A 172 2.05 19.79 -6.66
CA GLY A 172 1.02 20.59 -5.99
C GLY A 172 -0.23 19.77 -5.69
N PHE A 173 -0.89 20.09 -4.58
CA PHE A 173 -2.15 19.47 -4.17
C PHE A 173 -3.30 20.47 -4.22
N ASN A 174 -4.52 19.97 -4.34
CA ASN A 174 -5.76 20.70 -4.05
C ASN A 174 -5.95 20.89 -2.54
N ASP A 175 -4.93 21.41 -1.88
CA ASP A 175 -4.90 21.67 -0.44
C ASP A 175 -5.70 22.94 -0.10
N ILE A 176 -6.59 22.85 0.88
CA ILE A 176 -7.45 23.95 1.32
C ILE A 176 -6.69 25.23 1.65
N LEU A 177 -5.41 25.11 2.06
CA LEU A 177 -4.55 26.27 2.37
C LEU A 177 -4.04 27.01 1.12
N VAL A 178 -4.11 26.39 -0.06
CA VAL A 178 -3.73 26.97 -1.36
C VAL A 178 -4.94 27.57 -2.09
N LYS A 179 -6.17 27.34 -1.58
CA LYS A 179 -7.40 27.78 -2.22
C LYS A 179 -7.43 29.29 -2.51
N GLY A 180 -7.63 29.64 -3.79
CA GLY A 180 -7.63 31.03 -4.28
C GLY A 180 -6.24 31.62 -4.55
N ASN A 181 -5.18 30.88 -4.26
CA ASN A 181 -3.79 31.21 -4.58
C ASN A 181 -3.18 30.10 -5.46
N GLU A 182 -3.98 29.47 -6.33
CA GLU A 182 -3.51 28.41 -7.21
C GLU A 182 -2.46 28.94 -8.19
N VAL A 183 -1.22 28.48 -8.07
CA VAL A 183 -0.14 28.85 -8.98
C VAL A 183 0.12 27.72 -9.95
N VAL A 184 -0.05 27.98 -11.24
CA VAL A 184 0.45 27.12 -12.31
C VAL A 184 1.63 27.83 -12.96
N SER A 185 2.81 27.21 -12.90
CA SER A 185 4.04 27.79 -13.45
C SER A 185 3.99 27.93 -14.98
N ARG A 186 3.22 27.04 -15.63
CA ARG A 186 3.03 27.01 -17.06
C ARG A 186 1.93 27.98 -17.49
N GLN A 187 2.31 28.99 -18.26
CA GLN A 187 1.39 30.03 -18.75
C GLN A 187 0.32 29.49 -19.71
N ASP A 188 0.57 28.34 -20.34
CA ASP A 188 -0.32 27.63 -21.24
C ASP A 188 -1.38 26.77 -20.51
N ILE A 189 -1.25 26.58 -19.20
CA ILE A 189 -2.16 25.76 -18.40
C ILE A 189 -3.00 26.66 -17.50
N MET A 190 -4.31 26.69 -17.77
CA MET A 190 -5.25 27.31 -16.86
C MET A 190 -5.38 26.47 -15.58
N PRO A 191 -5.30 27.08 -14.38
CA PRO A 191 -5.57 26.38 -13.13
C PRO A 191 -6.96 25.73 -13.19
N THR A 192 -7.02 24.41 -12.99
CA THR A 192 -8.30 23.71 -12.91
C THR A 192 -8.98 24.09 -11.61
N THR A 193 -10.13 24.77 -11.72
CA THR A 193 -10.94 25.10 -10.55
C THR A 193 -11.52 23.83 -9.95
N THR A 194 -11.02 23.42 -8.78
CA THR A 194 -11.57 22.29 -8.03
C THR A 194 -12.60 22.77 -7.00
N THR A 195 -13.72 22.06 -6.92
CA THR A 195 -14.72 22.26 -5.86
C THR A 195 -14.41 21.40 -4.62
N LYS A 196 -13.59 20.37 -4.78
CA LYS A 196 -13.18 19.45 -3.72
C LYS A 196 -11.77 19.79 -3.25
N TRP A 197 -11.70 20.33 -2.03
CA TRP A 197 -10.46 20.71 -1.37
C TRP A 197 -10.16 19.74 -0.24
N VAL A 198 -8.90 19.35 -0.12
CA VAL A 198 -8.44 18.41 0.90
C VAL A 198 -7.67 19.18 1.97
N ARG A 199 -7.88 18.85 3.23
CA ARG A 199 -7.03 19.34 4.32
C ARG A 199 -6.00 18.27 4.65
N LEU A 200 -4.73 18.61 4.44
CA LEU A 200 -3.60 17.73 4.75
C LEU A 200 -3.26 17.85 6.23
N HIS A 201 -3.17 16.72 6.94
CA HIS A 201 -2.79 16.62 8.35
C HIS A 201 -1.61 15.68 8.53
N GLU A 202 -0.75 15.92 9.53
CA GLU A 202 0.35 15.01 9.89
C GLU A 202 1.18 14.56 8.66
N CYS A 203 1.55 15.51 7.80
CA CYS A 203 2.36 15.21 6.62
C CYS A 203 3.72 14.64 7.06
N GLN A 204 4.14 13.56 6.41
CA GLN A 204 5.46 12.97 6.53
C GLN A 204 6.05 12.86 5.13
N PHE A 205 7.35 13.09 5.03
CA PHE A 205 8.06 13.13 3.76
C PHE A 205 9.22 12.15 3.74
N HIS A 206 9.44 11.54 2.59
CA HIS A 206 10.67 10.82 2.32
C HIS A 206 11.85 11.80 2.30
N GLY A 207 13.05 11.33 2.63
CA GLY A 207 14.25 12.16 2.71
C GLY A 207 14.69 12.86 1.41
N SER A 208 14.01 12.60 0.28
CA SER A 208 14.23 13.28 -1.00
C SER A 208 13.44 14.58 -1.16
N VAL A 209 12.55 14.93 -0.21
CA VAL A 209 11.68 16.10 -0.28
C VAL A 209 12.26 17.25 0.54
N ASP A 210 12.16 18.47 0.01
CA ASP A 210 12.42 19.69 0.77
C ASP A 210 11.20 20.04 1.66
N GLU A 211 11.25 19.58 2.90
CA GLU A 211 10.17 19.79 3.88
C GLU A 211 10.02 21.27 4.28
N GLU A 212 11.11 22.04 4.35
CA GLU A 212 11.05 23.47 4.70
C GLU A 212 10.35 24.27 3.60
N LEU A 213 10.62 23.94 2.34
CA LEU A 213 9.96 24.55 1.20
C LEU A 213 8.46 24.19 1.16
N PHE A 214 8.08 22.97 1.54
CA PHE A 214 6.66 22.62 1.66
C PHE A 214 5.95 23.47 2.71
N HIS A 215 6.58 23.70 3.88
CA HIS A 215 5.97 24.50 4.94
C HIS A 215 5.74 25.97 4.52
N SER A 216 6.63 26.53 3.71
CA SER A 216 6.52 27.92 3.24
C SER A 216 5.65 28.10 2.00
N SER A 217 5.69 27.16 1.06
CA SER A 217 5.06 27.30 -0.28
C SER A 217 3.88 26.36 -0.54
N ARG A 218 3.68 25.34 0.31
CA ARG A 218 2.74 24.22 0.09
C ARG A 218 3.00 23.41 -1.18
N MET A 219 4.19 23.54 -1.76
CA MET A 219 4.65 22.80 -2.92
C MET A 219 5.63 21.72 -2.48
N VAL A 220 5.40 20.48 -2.90
CA VAL A 220 6.34 19.38 -2.64
C VAL A 220 7.40 19.43 -3.72
N VAL A 221 8.61 19.79 -3.34
CA VAL A 221 9.77 19.82 -4.22
C VAL A 221 10.71 18.69 -3.84
N PHE A 222 11.11 17.88 -4.81
CA PHE A 222 11.89 16.68 -4.57
C PHE A 222 12.72 16.30 -5.79
N THR A 223 13.87 15.66 -5.54
CA THR A 223 14.64 14.98 -6.58
C THR A 223 14.25 13.50 -6.58
N PRO A 224 13.61 12.97 -7.63
CA PRO A 224 13.17 11.59 -7.63
C PRO A 224 14.35 10.61 -7.78
N LEU A 225 14.17 9.39 -7.27
CA LEU A 225 15.11 8.29 -7.49
C LEU A 225 14.92 7.71 -8.89
N ASP A 226 16.02 7.55 -9.61
CA ASP A 226 16.04 6.99 -10.98
C ASP A 226 15.51 5.55 -10.99
N ALA A 227 14.54 5.27 -11.88
CA ALA A 227 13.98 3.95 -12.10
C ALA A 227 13.68 3.15 -10.81
N CYS A 228 13.19 3.83 -9.78
CA CYS A 228 12.89 3.24 -8.49
C CYS A 228 11.53 3.71 -8.00
N LYS A 229 10.62 2.78 -7.70
CA LYS A 229 9.34 3.11 -7.07
C LYS A 229 9.54 3.23 -5.56
N PHE A 230 9.16 4.37 -4.98
CA PHE A 230 9.21 4.57 -3.52
C PHE A 230 8.04 5.45 -3.05
N GLU A 231 7.75 5.39 -1.76
CA GLU A 231 6.77 6.26 -1.11
C GLU A 231 7.40 7.65 -0.90
N LEU A 232 6.90 8.66 -1.60
CA LEU A 232 7.39 10.04 -1.57
C LEU A 232 6.92 10.79 -0.34
N MET A 233 5.64 10.63 -0.01
CA MET A 233 5.02 11.27 1.15
C MET A 233 3.77 10.52 1.57
N ARG A 234 3.38 10.71 2.82
CA ARG A 234 2.07 10.30 3.33
C ARG A 234 1.50 11.37 4.25
N PHE A 235 0.19 11.45 4.30
CA PHE A 235 -0.51 12.39 5.16
C PHE A 235 -1.88 11.84 5.53
N ARG A 236 -2.48 12.44 6.55
CA ARG A 236 -3.83 12.09 7.00
C ARG A 236 -4.85 13.06 6.45
N THR A 237 -6.04 12.53 6.20
CA THR A 237 -7.20 13.30 5.79
C THR A 237 -8.41 12.92 6.64
N VAL A 238 -9.45 13.73 6.56
CA VAL A 238 -10.74 13.42 7.19
C VAL A 238 -11.59 12.66 6.17
N PHE A 239 -12.24 11.59 6.61
CA PHE A 239 -13.23 10.90 5.80
C PHE A 239 -14.39 11.84 5.49
N SER A 240 -14.50 12.28 4.24
CA SER A 240 -15.45 13.31 3.81
C SER A 240 -16.80 12.78 3.34
N GLU A 241 -16.92 11.47 3.15
CA GLU A 241 -18.13 10.85 2.63
C GLU A 241 -19.20 10.69 3.72
N LYS A 242 -20.47 10.87 3.32
CA LYS A 242 -21.59 10.80 4.27
C LYS A 242 -21.88 9.38 4.75
N THR A 243 -21.51 8.38 3.97
CA THR A 243 -21.82 6.96 4.21
C THR A 243 -20.61 6.11 3.85
N LEU A 244 -20.43 4.97 4.53
CA LEU A 244 -19.43 3.97 4.17
C LEU A 244 -19.82 3.25 2.87
N PRO A 245 -18.86 2.71 2.09
CA PRO A 245 -19.16 1.96 0.87
C PRO A 245 -20.03 0.72 1.12
N PHE A 246 -19.83 0.08 2.28
CA PHE A 246 -20.56 -1.10 2.71
C PHE A 246 -21.09 -0.96 4.13
N THR A 247 -22.24 -1.60 4.36
CA THR A 247 -22.74 -1.94 5.68
C THR A 247 -22.68 -3.46 5.83
N LEU A 248 -22.08 -3.96 6.91
CA LEU A 248 -22.00 -5.39 7.22
C LEU A 248 -22.88 -5.71 8.42
N ARG A 249 -23.85 -6.60 8.24
CA ARG A 249 -24.61 -7.18 9.36
C ARG A 249 -24.19 -8.62 9.52
N THR A 250 -23.77 -9.01 10.72
CA THR A 250 -23.43 -10.40 11.04
C THR A 250 -24.23 -10.86 12.25
N VAL A 251 -24.81 -12.06 12.16
CA VAL A 251 -25.56 -12.73 13.22
C VAL A 251 -24.98 -14.12 13.42
N VAL A 252 -24.82 -14.52 14.68
CA VAL A 252 -24.41 -15.87 15.08
C VAL A 252 -25.51 -16.47 15.94
N CYS A 253 -25.96 -17.67 15.59
CA CYS A 253 -26.89 -18.46 16.39
C CYS A 253 -26.22 -19.79 16.75
N VAL A 254 -26.15 -20.12 18.04
CA VAL A 254 -25.61 -21.39 18.53
C VAL A 254 -26.75 -22.17 19.18
N ARG A 255 -27.06 -23.36 18.64
CA ARG A 255 -28.13 -24.25 19.11
C ARG A 255 -27.54 -25.62 19.44
N GLY A 256 -27.01 -25.76 20.66
CA GLY A 256 -26.30 -26.96 21.06
C GLY A 256 -25.05 -27.16 20.21
N ALA A 257 -25.04 -28.20 19.36
CA ALA A 257 -23.95 -28.50 18.44
C ALA A 257 -24.03 -27.78 17.08
N GLU A 258 -25.15 -27.11 16.78
CA GLU A 258 -25.33 -26.37 15.54
C GLU A 258 -24.86 -24.92 15.70
N VAL A 259 -23.99 -24.47 14.79
CA VAL A 259 -23.54 -23.07 14.72
C VAL A 259 -23.93 -22.51 13.36
N GLU A 260 -24.78 -21.49 13.37
CA GLU A 260 -25.18 -20.75 12.19
C GLU A 260 -24.56 -19.35 12.20
N LEU A 261 -23.73 -19.04 11.19
CA LEU A 261 -23.11 -17.74 10.97
C LEU A 261 -23.68 -17.13 9.68
N GLN A 262 -24.43 -16.05 9.80
CA GLN A 262 -25.02 -15.34 8.66
C GLN A 262 -24.47 -13.92 8.57
N SER A 263 -24.02 -13.53 7.38
CA SER A 263 -23.50 -12.20 7.08
C SER A 263 -24.17 -11.62 5.85
N TRP A 264 -24.69 -10.40 5.98
CA TRP A 264 -25.25 -9.61 4.89
C TRP A 264 -24.36 -8.40 4.65
N LEU A 265 -23.75 -8.36 3.47
CA LEU A 265 -23.01 -7.20 2.98
C LEU A 265 -23.93 -6.40 2.07
N VAL A 266 -24.20 -5.15 2.44
CA VAL A 266 -25.06 -4.25 1.66
C VAL A 266 -24.20 -3.08 1.17
N MET A 267 -24.17 -2.89 -0.14
CA MET A 267 -23.52 -1.72 -0.75
C MET A 267 -24.38 -0.49 -0.56
N SER A 268 -23.77 0.60 -0.11
CA SER A 268 -24.46 1.88 0.07
C SER A 268 -24.84 2.50 -1.28
N THR A 269 -25.99 3.16 -1.35
CA THR A 269 -26.53 3.74 -2.59
C THR A 269 -25.61 4.80 -3.22
N GLY A 270 -24.84 5.52 -2.42
CA GLY A 270 -23.85 6.49 -2.91
C GLY A 270 -22.65 5.87 -3.66
N PHE A 271 -22.42 4.57 -3.47
CA PHE A 271 -21.36 3.77 -4.08
C PHE A 271 -21.90 2.70 -5.04
N SER A 272 -23.23 2.67 -5.23
CA SER A 272 -23.89 1.70 -6.09
C SER A 272 -23.65 1.99 -7.56
N SER A 273 -23.41 0.91 -8.32
CA SER A 273 -23.25 0.88 -9.78
C SER A 273 -24.47 1.37 -10.58
N ASN A 274 -25.58 1.75 -9.94
CA ASN A 274 -26.78 2.25 -10.62
C ASN A 274 -26.66 3.72 -11.13
N ARG A 275 -25.44 4.25 -11.23
CA ARG A 275 -25.12 5.52 -11.90
C ARG A 275 -24.30 5.24 -13.14
N ASP A 276 -24.50 6.11 -14.14
CA ASP A 276 -23.90 6.12 -15.50
C ASP A 276 -22.84 5.03 -15.74
N ASN A 277 -23.18 4.06 -16.62
CA ASN A 277 -22.38 2.86 -16.90
C ASN A 277 -20.92 3.15 -17.25
N LEU A 278 -20.61 4.34 -17.75
CA LEU A 278 -19.25 4.77 -18.13
C LEU A 278 -18.39 5.26 -16.96
N SER A 279 -18.97 5.41 -15.76
CA SER A 279 -18.30 5.97 -14.56
C SER A 279 -18.26 5.01 -13.38
N GLN A 280 -18.63 3.73 -13.60
CA GLN A 280 -18.67 2.73 -12.54
C GLN A 280 -17.25 2.36 -12.09
N VAL A 281 -16.98 2.56 -10.80
CA VAL A 281 -15.76 2.04 -10.17
C VAL A 281 -16.16 0.79 -9.38
N PRO A 282 -15.84 -0.43 -9.87
CA PRO A 282 -16.20 -1.64 -9.16
C PRO A 282 -15.44 -1.77 -7.84
N CYS A 283 -16.12 -2.26 -6.81
CA CYS A 283 -15.45 -2.72 -5.60
C CYS A 283 -15.01 -4.18 -5.82
N GLU A 284 -13.74 -4.37 -6.11
CA GLU A 284 -13.15 -5.69 -6.35
C GLU A 284 -12.49 -6.26 -5.09
N ASN A 285 -12.24 -7.56 -5.08
CA ASN A 285 -11.50 -8.26 -4.02
C ASN A 285 -12.07 -8.08 -2.60
N VAL A 286 -13.38 -7.84 -2.49
CA VAL A 286 -14.08 -7.68 -1.21
C VAL A 286 -13.97 -8.97 -0.40
N THR A 287 -13.35 -8.87 0.78
CA THR A 287 -13.14 -10.01 1.67
C THR A 287 -13.73 -9.73 3.04
N ILE A 288 -14.63 -10.61 3.50
CA ILE A 288 -15.18 -10.58 4.86
C ILE A 288 -14.47 -11.64 5.68
N ARG A 289 -13.92 -11.26 6.84
CA ARG A 289 -13.20 -12.15 7.74
C ARG A 289 -13.95 -12.27 9.06
N HIS A 290 -14.28 -13.49 9.45
CA HIS A 290 -14.91 -13.78 10.73
C HIS A 290 -13.90 -14.46 11.65
N PRO A 291 -13.60 -13.89 12.84
CA PRO A 291 -12.87 -14.62 13.85
C PRO A 291 -13.78 -15.75 14.35
N VAL A 292 -13.34 -16.99 14.19
CA VAL A 292 -14.01 -18.19 14.73
C VAL A 292 -13.10 -18.87 15.74
N PRO A 293 -13.66 -19.51 16.78
CA PRO A 293 -12.90 -20.40 17.66
C PRO A 293 -12.11 -21.43 16.86
N ALA A 294 -10.90 -21.77 17.32
CA ALA A 294 -10.01 -22.69 16.63
C ALA A 294 -10.64 -24.07 16.45
N GLU A 295 -11.43 -24.51 17.44
CA GLU A 295 -12.16 -25.78 17.42
C GLU A 295 -13.21 -25.82 16.30
N TRP A 296 -13.66 -24.66 15.81
CA TRP A 296 -14.70 -24.58 14.79
C TRP A 296 -14.17 -24.60 13.35
N VAL A 297 -12.86 -24.42 13.17
CA VAL A 297 -12.25 -24.26 11.83
C VAL A 297 -12.60 -25.43 10.91
N ASN A 298 -12.60 -26.66 11.42
CA ASN A 298 -12.92 -27.85 10.64
C ASN A 298 -14.39 -27.92 10.19
N TYR A 299 -15.32 -27.31 10.94
CA TYR A 299 -16.75 -27.31 10.58
C TYR A 299 -17.11 -26.27 9.52
N PHE A 300 -16.35 -25.18 9.42
CA PHE A 300 -16.57 -24.13 8.41
C PHE A 300 -15.81 -24.37 7.10
N ARG A 301 -14.93 -25.38 7.07
CA ARG A 301 -14.24 -25.79 5.84
C ARG A 301 -15.19 -26.61 4.99
N ARG A 302 -15.51 -26.08 3.82
CA ARG A 302 -15.96 -26.92 2.72
C ARG A 302 -14.71 -27.41 2.02
N ASP A 303 -14.53 -28.73 1.94
CA ASP A 303 -13.66 -29.28 0.91
C ASP A 303 -14.13 -28.69 -0.41
N SER A 304 -13.23 -28.01 -1.10
CA SER A 304 -13.51 -27.45 -2.42
C SER A 304 -13.99 -28.60 -3.31
N VAL A 305 -15.30 -28.72 -3.47
CA VAL A 305 -15.88 -29.48 -4.58
C VAL A 305 -15.51 -28.68 -5.83
N LEU A 306 -14.47 -29.19 -6.50
CA LEU A 306 -14.01 -28.96 -7.87
C LEU A 306 -14.61 -27.76 -8.62
#